data_AF-A0A317DCV3-F1
#
_entry.id   AF-A0A317DCV3-F1
#
_cell.length_a   1.000
_cell.length_b   1.000
_cell.length_c   1.000
_cell.angle_alpha   90.00
_cell.angle_beta   90.00
_cell.angle_gamma   90.00
#
_symmetry.space_group_name_H-M   'P 1'
#
loop_
_entity.id
_entity.type
_entity.pdbx_description
1 polymer ?
#
loop_
_entity_poly.entity_id
_entity_poly.type
_entity_poly.pdbx_seq_one_letter_code
_entity_poly.pdbx_strand_id
1 'polypeptide(L)'
;MTSSSSLADLLEQVSADRMVATIATLASDPLAGRRVGSTGGAAARAWLLDQLTALGADVRTEEFPVRAVPQVYEAPTVTWGDRDGTTELVFGRQVAIHPASADAPDIRRGALGRRRQGRPDGAVAGRHEPVRRLPGHPRRRRVAAPPPG
;
A
#
# COMPACT_ATOMS: atom_id res chain seq x y z
N MET A 1 2.56 -11.72 -40.41
CA MET A 1 3.93 -12.23 -40.23
C MET A 1 4.68 -11.23 -39.36
N THR A 2 4.63 -11.38 -38.04
CA THR A 2 5.46 -10.61 -37.11
C THR A 2 6.49 -11.55 -36.55
N SER A 3 7.74 -11.36 -36.96
CA SER A 3 8.89 -12.14 -36.50
C SER A 3 8.92 -12.15 -34.99
N SER A 4 9.06 -13.33 -34.38
CA SER A 4 9.37 -13.46 -32.96
C SER A 4 10.75 -12.82 -32.73
N SER A 5 10.76 -11.55 -32.31
CA SER A 5 11.97 -10.91 -31.79
C SER A 5 12.44 -11.74 -30.61
N SER A 6 13.71 -12.15 -30.60
CA SER A 6 14.23 -12.91 -29.48
C SER A 6 14.21 -12.01 -28.24
N LEU A 7 14.08 -12.59 -27.05
CA LEU A 7 14.08 -11.82 -25.80
C LEU A 7 15.35 -10.94 -25.69
N ALA A 8 16.49 -11.43 -26.18
CA ALA A 8 17.73 -10.67 -26.21
C ALA A 8 17.60 -9.39 -27.06
N ASP A 9 17.02 -9.47 -28.25
CA ASP A 9 16.82 -8.31 -29.13
C ASP A 9 15.88 -7.26 -28.51
N LEU A 10 14.89 -7.71 -27.71
CA LEU A 10 14.00 -6.82 -26.98
C LEU A 10 14.69 -6.15 -25.79
N LEU A 11 15.57 -6.87 -25.10
CA LEU A 11 16.33 -6.33 -23.97
C LEU A 11 17.37 -5.30 -24.42
N GLU A 12 18.01 -5.49 -25.58
CA GLU A 12 18.92 -4.49 -26.17
C GLU A 12 18.21 -3.17 -26.51
N GLN A 13 16.89 -3.20 -26.74
CA GLN A 13 16.10 -1.99 -26.98
C GLN A 13 15.72 -1.26 -25.68
N VAL A 14 15.90 -1.88 -24.51
CA VAL A 14 15.64 -1.23 -23.22
C VAL A 14 16.74 -0.22 -22.94
N SER A 15 16.36 1.05 -22.77
CA SER A 15 17.29 2.13 -22.47
C SER A 15 17.12 2.57 -21.03
N ALA A 16 18.19 2.42 -20.24
CA ALA A 16 18.25 2.93 -18.87
C ALA A 16 18.00 4.44 -18.83
N ASP A 17 18.56 5.19 -19.77
CA ASP A 17 18.39 6.65 -19.85
C ASP A 17 16.93 7.04 -20.08
N ARG A 18 16.22 6.34 -20.96
CA ARG A 18 14.78 6.57 -21.16
C ARG A 18 13.96 6.28 -19.91
N MET A 19 14.32 5.22 -19.17
CA MET A 19 13.66 4.90 -17.89
C MET A 19 13.94 5.95 -16.82
N VAL A 20 15.20 6.39 -16.68
CA VAL A 20 15.60 7.43 -15.73
C VAL A 20 14.91 8.75 -16.06
N ALA A 21 14.90 9.17 -17.33
CA ALA A 21 14.22 10.38 -17.77
C ALA A 21 12.71 10.31 -17.49
N THR A 22 12.08 9.17 -17.75
CA THR A 22 10.66 8.95 -17.43
C THR A 22 10.39 9.10 -15.93
N ILE A 23 11.23 8.49 -15.09
CA ILE A 23 11.10 8.60 -13.63
C ILE A 23 11.31 10.06 -13.19
N ALA A 24 12.30 10.76 -13.75
CA ALA A 24 12.59 12.15 -13.43
C ALA A 24 11.41 13.07 -13.80
N THR A 25 10.83 12.90 -14.99
CA THR A 25 9.63 13.65 -15.39
C THR A 25 8.46 13.36 -14.45
N LEU A 26 8.19 12.09 -14.16
CA LEU A 26 7.15 11.71 -13.21
C LEU A 26 7.41 12.30 -11.82
N ALA A 27 8.65 12.36 -11.36
CA ALA A 27 9.02 12.91 -10.05
C ALA A 27 9.08 14.45 -10.02
N SER A 28 8.92 15.13 -11.15
CA SER A 28 9.04 16.59 -11.24
C SER A 28 7.82 17.33 -10.68
N ASP A 29 8.04 18.60 -10.30
CA ASP A 29 7.02 19.46 -9.68
C ASP A 29 5.70 19.59 -10.46
N PRO A 30 5.68 19.69 -11.81
CA PRO A 30 4.44 19.74 -12.58
C PRO A 30 3.53 18.53 -12.37
N LEU A 31 4.10 17.39 -12.01
CA LEU A 31 3.38 16.14 -11.75
C LEU A 31 3.35 15.81 -10.26
N ALA A 32 3.74 16.72 -9.36
CA ALA A 32 3.78 16.47 -7.93
C ALA A 32 2.37 16.32 -7.32
N GLY A 33 2.29 15.62 -6.18
CA GLY A 33 1.03 15.45 -5.46
C GLY A 33 0.03 14.49 -6.11
N ARG A 34 0.49 13.36 -6.68
CA ARG A 34 -0.29 12.35 -7.45
C ARG A 34 -1.24 11.47 -6.64
N ARG A 35 -1.91 12.04 -5.65
CA ARG A 35 -2.94 11.33 -4.90
C ARG A 35 -4.16 11.08 -5.79
N VAL A 36 -4.95 10.06 -5.46
CA VAL A 36 -6.20 9.81 -6.18
C VAL A 36 -7.09 11.04 -6.07
N GLY A 37 -7.62 11.50 -7.22
CA GLY A 37 -8.48 12.68 -7.30
C GLY A 37 -7.77 14.04 -7.21
N SER A 38 -6.43 14.08 -7.17
CA SER A 38 -5.69 15.34 -7.13
C SER A 38 -5.38 15.92 -8.52
N THR A 39 -5.01 17.19 -8.56
CA THR A 39 -4.51 17.87 -9.76
C THR A 39 -3.26 17.21 -10.32
N GLY A 40 -2.29 16.85 -9.46
CA GLY A 40 -1.08 16.13 -9.87
C GLY A 40 -1.37 14.73 -10.44
N GLY A 41 -2.36 14.03 -9.89
CA GLY A 41 -2.79 12.74 -10.42
C GLY A 41 -3.42 12.87 -11.81
N ALA A 42 -4.24 13.90 -12.02
CA ALA A 42 -4.81 14.20 -13.32
C ALA A 42 -3.74 14.60 -14.35
N ALA A 43 -2.76 15.41 -13.95
CA ALA A 43 -1.63 15.80 -14.80
C ALA A 43 -0.76 14.59 -15.19
N ALA A 44 -0.45 13.71 -14.24
CA ALA A 44 0.30 12.49 -14.53
C ALA A 44 -0.47 11.53 -15.46
N ARG A 45 -1.80 11.43 -15.30
CA ARG A 45 -2.67 10.66 -16.22
C ARG A 45 -2.60 11.23 -17.64
N ALA A 46 -2.75 12.55 -17.81
CA ALA A 46 -2.67 13.21 -19.10
C ALA A 46 -1.31 12.97 -19.77
N TRP A 47 -0.21 13.15 -19.01
CA TRP A 47 1.12 12.88 -19.50
C TRP A 47 1.30 11.42 -19.95
N LEU A 48 0.82 10.43 -19.19
CA LEU A 48 0.90 9.02 -19.58
C LEU A 48 0.10 8.70 -20.85
N LEU A 49 -1.09 9.30 -21.02
CA LEU A 49 -1.89 9.17 -22.23
C LEU A 49 -1.11 9.65 -23.46
N ASP A 50 -0.49 10.83 -23.37
CA ASP A 50 0.30 11.40 -24.46
C ASP A 50 1.49 10.49 -24.81
N GLN A 51 2.22 10.01 -23.80
CA GLN A 51 3.38 9.14 -24.01
C GLN A 51 3.00 7.80 -24.66
N LEU A 52 1.92 7.17 -24.20
CA LEU A 52 1.47 5.88 -24.75
C LEU A 52 0.91 6.04 -26.17
N THR A 53 0.18 7.13 -26.42
CA THR A 53 -0.33 7.46 -27.77
C THR A 53 0.81 7.74 -28.74
N ALA A 54 1.84 8.48 -28.30
CA ALA A 54 3.04 8.76 -29.10
C ALA A 54 3.83 7.48 -29.45
N LEU A 55 3.72 6.43 -28.64
CA LEU A 55 4.28 5.10 -28.92
C LEU A 55 3.38 4.24 -29.83
N GLY A 56 2.23 4.77 -30.27
CA GLY A 56 1.30 4.10 -31.18
C GLY A 56 0.29 3.17 -30.49
N ALA A 57 0.11 3.26 -29.17
CA ALA A 57 -0.90 2.50 -28.46
C ALA A 57 -2.32 3.08 -28.68
N ASP A 58 -3.34 2.22 -28.75
CA ASP A 58 -4.75 2.61 -28.56
C ASP A 58 -5.01 2.72 -27.05
N VAL A 59 -5.13 3.94 -26.53
CA VAL A 59 -5.24 4.21 -25.10
C VAL A 59 -6.66 4.67 -24.77
N ARG A 60 -7.25 4.09 -23.73
CA ARG A 60 -8.55 4.49 -23.18
C ARG A 60 -8.44 4.71 -21.69
N THR A 61 -9.21 5.66 -21.18
CA THR A 61 -9.40 5.86 -19.75
C THR A 61 -10.76 5.33 -19.32
N GLU A 62 -10.80 4.74 -18.14
CA GLU A 62 -12.02 4.31 -17.49
C GLU A 62 -12.11 4.95 -16.11
N GLU A 63 -13.26 5.55 -15.81
CA GLU A 63 -13.53 6.12 -14.49
C GLU A 63 -14.21 5.08 -13.62
N PHE A 64 -13.78 5.00 -12.35
CA PHE A 64 -14.41 4.13 -11.37
C PHE A 64 -14.61 4.87 -10.05
N PRO A 65 -15.74 4.64 -9.37
CA PRO A 65 -16.02 5.31 -8.10
C PRO A 65 -15.12 4.76 -7.00
N VAL A 66 -14.46 5.67 -6.27
CA VAL A 66 -13.62 5.30 -5.12
C VAL A 66 -14.28 5.83 -3.84
N ARG A 67 -14.73 4.92 -2.96
CA ARG A 67 -15.46 5.28 -1.73
C ARG A 67 -14.56 5.92 -0.66
N ALA A 68 -13.33 5.42 -0.54
CA ALA A 68 -12.29 5.96 0.31
C ALA A 68 -10.93 5.45 -0.19
N VAL A 69 -9.94 6.32 -0.27
CA VAL A 69 -8.55 5.93 -0.46
C VAL A 69 -7.85 6.13 0.88
N PRO A 70 -7.50 5.05 1.60
CA PRO A 70 -6.74 5.17 2.82
C PRO A 70 -5.41 5.87 2.50
N GLN A 71 -5.17 7.00 3.15
CA GLN A 71 -3.95 7.77 2.96
C GLN A 71 -3.08 7.66 4.19
N VAL A 72 -1.83 7.29 3.98
CA VAL A 72 -0.80 7.35 5.03
C VAL A 72 -0.18 8.74 4.95
N TYR A 73 -0.65 9.65 5.81
CA TYR A 73 -0.20 11.04 5.84
C TYR A 73 1.17 11.21 6.50
N GLU A 74 1.56 10.26 7.35
CA GLU A 74 2.82 10.21 8.08
C GLU A 74 3.27 8.74 8.19
N ALA A 75 4.58 8.48 8.11
CA ALA A 75 5.09 7.14 8.30
C ALA A 75 4.80 6.68 9.74
N PRO A 76 4.08 5.56 9.93
CA PRO A 76 3.80 5.07 11.28
C PRO A 76 5.09 4.61 11.96
N THR A 77 5.27 4.98 13.22
CA THR A 77 6.28 4.37 14.09
C THR A 77 5.81 2.99 14.54
N VAL A 78 6.60 1.95 14.29
CA VAL A 78 6.33 0.60 14.80
C VAL A 78 7.47 0.17 15.70
N THR A 79 7.15 -0.15 16.95
CA THR A 79 8.11 -0.74 17.88
C THR A 79 7.78 -2.20 18.11
N TRP A 80 8.81 -3.04 18.07
CA TRP A 80 8.75 -4.46 18.40
C TRP A 80 9.55 -4.69 19.67
N GLY A 81 8.95 -5.28 20.70
CA GLY A 81 9.66 -5.61 21.92
C GLY A 81 9.38 -7.03 22.39
N ASP A 82 10.38 -7.60 23.05
CA ASP A 82 10.28 -8.83 23.85
C ASP A 82 10.69 -8.54 25.30
N ARG A 83 11.06 -9.58 26.07
CA ARG A 83 11.48 -9.39 27.47
C ARG A 83 12.83 -8.68 27.60
N ASP A 84 13.64 -8.68 26.54
CA ASP A 84 15.03 -8.24 26.56
C ASP A 84 15.23 -6.85 25.95
N GLY A 85 14.19 -6.30 25.30
CA GLY A 85 14.19 -4.90 24.88
C GLY A 85 13.11 -4.55 23.87
N THR A 86 13.17 -3.29 23.40
CA THR A 86 12.33 -2.78 22.31
C THR A 86 13.23 -2.28 21.18
N THR A 87 12.85 -2.58 19.95
CA THR A 87 13.48 -2.08 18.72
C THR A 87 12.45 -1.41 17.84
N GLU A 88 12.84 -0.36 17.12
CA GLU A 88 11.99 0.31 16.13
C GLU A 88 12.16 -0.36 14.76
N LEU A 89 11.05 -0.56 14.05
CA LEU A 89 11.02 -1.16 12.71
C LEU A 89 10.83 -0.07 11.65
N VAL A 90 11.62 -0.15 10.58
CA VAL A 90 11.60 0.81 9.46
C VAL A 90 10.38 0.56 8.57
N PHE A 91 9.44 1.51 8.54
CA PHE A 91 8.29 1.49 7.64
C PHE A 91 8.69 1.44 6.16
N GLY A 92 7.96 0.65 5.38
CA GLY A 92 8.23 0.42 3.95
C GLY A 92 9.32 -0.63 3.67
N ARG A 93 10.18 -0.96 4.65
CA ARG A 93 11.20 -2.01 4.51
C ARG A 93 10.92 -3.24 5.35
N GLN A 94 10.59 -3.04 6.62
CA GLN A 94 10.40 -4.10 7.61
C GLN A 94 8.93 -4.28 7.99
N VAL A 95 8.14 -3.22 7.85
CA VAL A 95 6.70 -3.21 8.16
C VAL A 95 5.94 -2.43 7.09
N ALA A 96 4.71 -2.87 6.81
CA ALA A 96 3.77 -2.18 5.93
C ALA A 96 2.41 -2.11 6.63
N ILE A 97 1.67 -1.03 6.41
CA ILE A 97 0.31 -0.88 6.93
C ILE A 97 -0.62 -1.77 6.10
N HIS A 98 -1.52 -2.48 6.77
CA HIS A 98 -2.71 -3.00 6.11
C HIS A 98 -3.67 -1.83 5.83
N PRO A 99 -4.11 -1.56 4.59
CA PRO A 99 -4.92 -0.37 4.27
C PRO A 99 -6.16 -0.18 5.17
N ALA A 100 -6.78 -1.28 5.62
CA ALA A 100 -7.92 -1.23 6.55
C ALA A 100 -7.59 -0.71 7.97
N SER A 101 -6.32 -0.48 8.31
CA SER A 101 -5.90 0.09 9.59
C SER A 101 -5.32 1.50 9.47
N ALA A 102 -5.28 2.10 8.27
CA ALA A 102 -4.67 3.40 8.06
C ALA A 102 -5.45 4.57 8.73
N ASP A 103 -6.76 4.42 8.94
CA ASP A 103 -7.62 5.48 9.50
C ASP A 103 -8.01 5.25 10.98
N ALA A 104 -7.30 4.39 11.71
CA ALA A 104 -7.56 4.16 13.13
C ALA A 104 -6.77 5.18 13.98
N PRO A 105 -7.41 6.10 14.72
CA PRO A 105 -6.72 7.10 15.54
C PRO A 105 -6.08 6.50 16.80
N ASP A 106 -6.42 5.26 17.16
CA ASP A 106 -5.97 4.61 18.39
C ASP A 106 -4.72 3.78 18.17
N ILE A 107 -3.75 3.91 19.08
CA ILE A 107 -2.61 2.99 19.20
C ILE A 107 -3.14 1.58 19.47
N ARG A 108 -2.90 0.65 18.53
CA ARG A 108 -3.26 -0.76 18.70
C ARG A 108 -2.06 -1.58 19.11
N ARG A 109 -2.22 -2.37 20.17
CA ARG A 109 -1.28 -3.43 20.55
C ARG A 109 -1.86 -4.77 20.15
N GLY A 110 -1.09 -5.59 19.46
CA GLY A 110 -1.51 -6.91 19.01
C GLY A 110 -0.34 -7.77 18.60
N ALA A 111 -0.54 -9.08 18.58
CA ALA A 111 0.47 -9.99 18.05
C ALA A 111 0.69 -9.69 16.55
N LEU A 112 1.94 -9.51 16.15
CA LEU A 112 2.27 -9.41 14.73
C LEU A 112 2.08 -10.79 14.07
N GLY A 113 1.27 -10.84 13.03
CA GLY A 113 1.23 -12.00 12.15
C GLY A 113 2.54 -12.08 11.38
N ARG A 114 3.39 -13.08 11.66
CA ARG A 114 4.53 -13.38 10.76
C ARG A 114 3.97 -13.99 9.49
N ARG A 115 4.28 -13.39 8.33
CA ARG A 115 4.09 -14.10 7.05
C ARG A 115 5.03 -15.30 7.08
N ARG A 116 4.50 -16.53 7.13
CA ARG A 116 5.32 -17.72 6.90
C ARG A 116 5.96 -17.55 5.53
N GLN A 117 7.28 -17.64 5.48
CA GLN A 117 8.01 -17.68 4.21
C GLN A 117 7.60 -18.98 3.51
N GLY A 118 6.63 -18.87 2.58
CA GLY A 118 6.18 -20.00 1.79
C GLY A 118 7.32 -20.47 0.89
N ARG A 119 7.63 -21.76 0.95
CA ARG A 119 8.34 -22.45 -0.13
C ARG A 119 7.51 -22.24 -1.41
N PRO A 120 8.13 -21.96 -2.58
CA PRO A 120 7.39 -21.60 -3.77
C PRO A 120 6.81 -22.84 -4.44
N ASP A 121 5.87 -23.53 -3.81
CA ASP A 121 5.08 -24.59 -4.44
C ASP A 121 3.64 -24.46 -3.94
N GLY A 122 2.74 -24.08 -4.86
CA GLY A 122 1.37 -23.72 -4.57
C GLY A 122 0.54 -24.87 -4.01
N ALA A 123 -0.03 -24.68 -2.83
CA ALA A 123 -1.28 -25.31 -2.40
C ALA A 123 -1.92 -24.47 -1.29
N VAL A 124 -2.96 -23.71 -1.62
CA VAL A 124 -3.81 -23.04 -0.63
C VAL A 124 -4.82 -24.06 -0.13
N ALA A 125 -4.52 -24.71 0.99
CA ALA A 125 -5.52 -25.42 1.78
C ALA A 125 -5.95 -24.50 2.92
N GLY A 126 -7.04 -23.76 2.70
CA GLY A 126 -7.67 -22.96 3.73
C GLY A 126 -8.21 -23.83 4.86
N ARG A 127 -7.62 -23.70 6.05
CA ARG A 127 -8.32 -24.03 7.30
C ARG A 127 -8.38 -22.76 8.14
N HIS A 128 -9.58 -22.16 8.18
CA HIS A 128 -9.95 -21.19 9.19
C HIS A 128 -9.99 -21.90 10.55
N GLU A 129 -9.05 -21.60 11.43
CA GLU A 129 -9.18 -21.92 12.85
C GLU A 129 -9.83 -20.72 13.55
N PRO A 130 -11.00 -20.86 14.19
CA PRO A 130 -11.66 -19.76 14.88
C PRO A 130 -10.91 -19.41 16.16
N VAL A 131 -10.64 -18.12 16.34
CA VAL A 131 -10.04 -17.55 17.56
C VAL A 131 -10.90 -17.89 18.77
N ARG A 132 -10.42 -18.80 19.62
CA ARG A 132 -11.02 -19.08 20.94
C ARG A 132 -10.94 -17.82 21.81
N ARG A 133 -12.09 -17.29 22.22
CA ARG A 133 -12.19 -16.32 23.33
C ARG A 133 -11.75 -17.01 24.64
N LEU A 134 -10.75 -16.46 25.31
CA LEU A 134 -10.44 -16.81 26.69
C LEU A 134 -11.50 -16.20 27.64
N PRO A 135 -11.91 -16.90 28.71
CA PRO A 135 -12.94 -16.44 29.64
C PRO A 135 -12.35 -15.60 30.79
N GLY A 136 -13.09 -14.55 31.18
CA GLY A 136 -13.17 -14.06 32.57
C GLY A 136 -12.20 -12.96 33.01
N HIS A 137 -12.69 -11.72 33.14
CA HIS A 137 -12.70 -10.96 34.40
C HIS A 137 -13.48 -9.63 34.26
N PRO A 138 -13.94 -9.00 35.37
CA PRO A 138 -15.28 -8.47 35.51
C PRO A 138 -15.45 -7.02 35.04
N ARG A 139 -16.68 -6.72 34.61
CA ARG A 139 -17.15 -5.39 34.26
C ARG A 139 -17.02 -4.43 35.44
N ARG A 140 -16.21 -3.37 35.30
CA ARG A 140 -16.30 -2.19 36.18
C ARG A 140 -17.62 -1.46 35.90
N ARG A 141 -18.41 -1.28 36.96
CA ARG A 141 -19.65 -0.50 37.01
C ARG A 141 -19.40 0.93 36.52
N ARG A 142 -20.27 1.42 35.64
CA ARG A 142 -20.50 2.87 35.43
C ARG A 142 -21.09 3.45 36.71
N VAL A 143 -20.44 4.46 37.28
CA VAL A 143 -21.06 5.39 38.23
C VAL A 143 -21.74 6.46 37.39
N ALA A 144 -23.05 6.61 37.56
CA ALA A 144 -23.82 7.68 36.94
C ALA A 144 -23.57 8.99 37.70
N ALA A 145 -23.40 10.09 36.96
CA ALA A 145 -23.38 11.43 37.55
C ALA A 145 -24.81 11.82 38.00
N PRO A 146 -24.96 12.55 39.12
CA PRO A 146 -26.26 13.05 39.55
C PRO A 146 -26.77 14.20 38.64
N PRO A 147 -28.10 14.38 38.50
CA PRO A 147 -28.68 15.42 37.67
C PRO A 147 -28.49 16.82 38.27
N PRO A 148 -28.50 17.88 37.43
CA PRO A 148 -28.40 19.26 37.91
C PRO A 148 -29.68 19.69 38.64
N GLY A 149 -29.49 20.46 39.72
CA GLY A 149 -30.55 21.19 40.42
C GLY A 149 -30.88 22.53 39.77
#